data_AF-A0A8T7DDP1-F1
#
_entry.id   AF-A0A8T7DDP1-F1
#
_cell.length_a   1.000
_cell.length_b   1.000
_cell.length_c   1.000
_cell.angle_alpha   90.00
_cell.angle_beta   90.00
_cell.angle_gamma   90.00
#
_symmetry.space_group_name_H-M   'P 1'
#
loop_
_entity.id
_entity.type
_entity.pdbx_description
1 polymer ?
#
loop_
_entity_poly.entity_id
_entity_poly.type
_entity_poly.pdbx_seq_one_letter_code
_entity_poly.pdbx_strand_id
1 'polypeptide(L)'
;MKTINKHSLFSFMLFLIMSNTTLAQGYGYYPPSYGYAYPPQYHYPPPPVIYGNPYYPTFRTYAKQQRTPVTTTTSPKPVKKVPAVIPRVTAQPKNPNKKLKTESHFSSSVKKQKFIELLLPHIDTENKKVLADRQWLKEISSKMKTHGELSHRDNKKLNELCKAYKIESGVTPTAVLINQLLKRVDIIPASLTLAQAANETGWGTSRFAKEANNYFGIWTYEADKGLKPRKRAADKKHYVRRFSSPAESVRYYMKLLNTHPAYRELRKIRSSLRDGSSEISGIELAQGLEKYSAKGTEYIKLITLLITQNQWAKLDTGIQTASS
;
A
#
# COMPACT_ATOMS: atom_id res chain seq x y z
N MET A 1 -3.77 25.92 -64.09
CA MET A 1 -3.39 24.50 -64.32
C MET A 1 -4.20 23.63 -63.36
N LYS A 2 -4.72 22.48 -63.82
CA LYS A 2 -5.71 21.66 -63.11
C LYS A 2 -5.29 20.19 -63.08
N THR A 3 -5.79 19.46 -62.08
CA THR A 3 -6.04 18.00 -62.02
C THR A 3 -4.89 17.02 -62.26
N ILE A 4 -4.62 16.20 -61.24
CA ILE A 4 -4.20 14.80 -61.42
C ILE A 4 -5.29 13.91 -60.82
N ASN A 5 -5.62 12.84 -61.53
CA ASN A 5 -6.85 12.06 -61.35
C ASN A 5 -6.59 10.75 -60.58
N LYS A 6 -7.64 10.19 -59.96
CA LYS A 6 -7.59 8.84 -59.35
C LYS A 6 -8.06 7.81 -60.38
N HIS A 7 -7.32 6.70 -60.51
CA HIS A 7 -7.79 5.30 -60.55
C HIS A 7 -6.91 4.36 -61.41
N SER A 8 -6.93 3.08 -61.01
CA SER A 8 -6.81 1.86 -61.84
C SER A 8 -5.46 1.12 -62.02
N LEU A 9 -5.49 -0.11 -61.49
CA LEU A 9 -5.12 -1.40 -62.12
C LEU A 9 -3.66 -1.91 -62.09
N PHE A 10 -3.45 -2.99 -61.32
CA PHE A 10 -2.77 -4.27 -61.60
C PHE A 10 -2.93 -5.12 -60.31
N SER A 11 -3.65 -6.25 -60.17
CA SER A 11 -4.10 -7.40 -60.99
C SER A 11 -3.12 -8.59 -61.07
N PHE A 12 -3.68 -9.83 -61.00
CA PHE A 12 -3.06 -11.20 -60.98
C PHE A 12 -2.43 -11.65 -59.64
N MET A 13 -2.63 -12.87 -59.08
CA MET A 13 -3.43 -14.10 -59.37
C MET A 13 -4.21 -14.54 -58.08
N LEU A 14 -5.32 -15.31 -58.02
CA LEU A 14 -5.74 -16.60 -58.63
C LEU A 14 -4.93 -17.83 -58.13
N PHE A 15 -5.47 -19.03 -57.83
CA PHE A 15 -6.84 -19.61 -57.94
C PHE A 15 -6.95 -20.95 -57.13
N LEU A 16 -7.91 -21.16 -56.20
CA LEU A 16 -8.64 -22.45 -56.00
C LEU A 16 -9.81 -22.39 -54.97
N ILE A 17 -10.76 -23.33 -55.05
CA ILE A 17 -12.14 -23.25 -54.54
C ILE A 17 -12.63 -24.65 -54.06
N MET A 18 -13.39 -24.69 -52.94
CA MET A 18 -14.24 -25.82 -52.43
C MET A 18 -13.49 -27.13 -52.05
N SER A 19 -13.98 -28.01 -51.16
CA SER A 19 -15.17 -28.04 -50.29
C SER A 19 -14.93 -29.06 -49.14
N ASN A 20 -15.57 -28.91 -47.98
CA ASN A 20 -16.40 -29.98 -47.38
C ASN A 20 -17.02 -29.62 -46.02
N THR A 21 -18.30 -29.98 -45.90
CA THR A 21 -19.15 -29.96 -44.70
C THR A 21 -18.91 -31.23 -43.87
N THR A 22 -19.07 -31.20 -42.54
CA THR A 22 -19.93 -32.13 -41.75
C THR A 22 -19.84 -31.89 -40.23
N LEU A 23 -21.01 -31.99 -39.61
CA LEU A 23 -21.40 -31.98 -38.18
C LEU A 23 -20.42 -32.58 -37.15
N ALA A 24 -20.45 -32.07 -35.90
CA ALA A 24 -21.09 -32.77 -34.76
C ALA A 24 -20.99 -32.01 -33.41
N GLN A 25 -22.10 -32.07 -32.64
CA GLN A 25 -22.21 -32.04 -31.16
C GLN A 25 -21.63 -30.83 -30.37
N GLY A 26 -22.30 -30.22 -29.39
CA GLY A 26 -23.59 -30.54 -28.77
C GLY A 26 -23.48 -31.04 -27.32
N TYR A 27 -22.88 -30.25 -26.42
CA TYR A 27 -22.94 -30.49 -24.97
C TYR A 27 -23.16 -29.19 -24.19
N GLY A 28 -24.34 -29.06 -23.58
CA GLY A 28 -24.56 -28.11 -22.49
C GLY A 28 -24.05 -28.72 -21.18
N TYR A 29 -23.39 -27.93 -20.34
CA TYR A 29 -22.92 -28.38 -19.03
C TYR A 29 -23.30 -27.37 -17.94
N TYR A 30 -24.34 -27.71 -17.18
CA TYR A 30 -24.63 -27.09 -15.89
C TYR A 30 -23.86 -27.85 -14.80
N PRO A 31 -22.92 -27.23 -14.07
CA PRO A 31 -22.39 -27.82 -12.84
C PRO A 31 -23.39 -27.63 -11.67
N PRO A 32 -23.36 -28.50 -10.63
CA PRO A 32 -24.52 -28.69 -9.76
C PRO A 32 -24.50 -27.83 -8.49
N SER A 33 -25.69 -27.57 -7.95
CA SER A 33 -25.87 -27.08 -6.58
C SER A 33 -25.54 -28.18 -5.57
N TYR A 34 -24.51 -28.00 -4.74
CA TYR A 34 -24.28 -28.81 -3.54
C TYR A 34 -24.27 -27.96 -2.27
N GLY A 35 -24.90 -28.49 -1.24
CA GLY A 35 -25.26 -27.76 -0.02
C GLY A 35 -24.13 -27.57 0.98
N TYR A 36 -24.35 -26.65 1.93
CA TYR A 36 -23.45 -26.40 3.04
C TYR A 36 -23.51 -27.54 4.08
N ALA A 37 -22.43 -28.31 4.19
CA ALA A 37 -22.11 -29.06 5.40
C ALA A 37 -21.17 -28.22 6.29
N TYR A 38 -21.53 -28.02 7.55
CA TYR A 38 -20.65 -27.37 8.52
C TYR A 38 -19.57 -28.36 9.02
N PRO A 39 -18.26 -28.03 8.94
CA PRO A 39 -17.24 -28.76 9.69
C PRO A 39 -17.30 -28.43 11.20
N PRO A 40 -16.87 -29.35 12.08
CA PRO A 40 -17.13 -29.27 13.52
C PRO A 40 -16.33 -28.20 14.26
N GLN A 41 -16.84 -27.78 15.42
CA GLN A 41 -16.16 -26.81 16.29
C GLN A 41 -15.00 -27.45 17.04
N TYR A 42 -13.77 -27.15 16.64
CA TYR A 42 -12.58 -27.51 17.41
C TYR A 42 -12.41 -26.58 18.61
N HIS A 43 -12.66 -27.11 19.80
CA HIS A 43 -12.13 -26.54 21.04
C HIS A 43 -10.62 -26.75 21.07
N TYR A 44 -9.85 -25.66 21.00
CA TYR A 44 -8.41 -25.72 21.28
C TYR A 44 -8.19 -25.72 22.80
N PRO A 45 -7.46 -26.71 23.37
CA PRO A 45 -7.00 -26.63 24.75
C PRO A 45 -5.97 -25.51 24.93
N PRO A 46 -5.80 -24.97 26.15
CA PRO A 46 -4.76 -23.97 26.42
C PRO A 46 -3.35 -24.58 26.19
N PRO A 47 -2.41 -23.83 25.58
CA PRO A 47 -1.07 -24.35 25.31
C PRO A 47 -0.26 -24.56 26.60
N PRO A 48 0.66 -25.55 26.63
CA PRO A 48 1.41 -25.91 27.83
C PRO A 48 2.48 -24.85 28.18
N VAL A 49 2.76 -24.75 29.49
CA VAL A 49 3.87 -23.96 30.02
C VAL A 49 5.17 -24.76 29.88
N ILE A 50 6.12 -24.28 29.08
CA ILE A 50 7.47 -24.87 28.99
C ILE A 50 8.53 -23.80 29.21
N TYR A 51 9.42 -24.09 30.16
CA TYR A 51 10.63 -23.36 30.48
C TYR A 51 11.77 -23.67 29.49
N GLY A 52 12.74 -22.76 29.39
CA GLY A 52 14.10 -23.09 28.97
C GLY A 52 14.44 -22.78 27.52
N ASN A 53 15.37 -21.83 27.34
CA ASN A 53 16.22 -21.71 26.17
C ASN A 53 17.64 -22.10 26.59
N PRO A 54 18.33 -22.95 25.81
CA PRO A 54 19.77 -22.75 25.63
C PRO A 54 20.23 -22.83 24.16
N TYR A 55 20.95 -21.77 23.74
CA TYR A 55 22.14 -21.68 22.84
C TYR A 55 22.47 -22.86 21.89
N TYR A 56 22.94 -22.63 20.65
CA TYR A 56 24.26 -22.05 20.36
C TYR A 56 24.43 -21.45 18.94
N PRO A 57 25.40 -20.54 18.72
CA PRO A 57 25.86 -20.10 17.40
C PRO A 57 27.24 -20.66 16.96
N THR A 58 27.42 -20.76 15.63
CA THR A 58 28.68 -20.64 14.84
C THR A 58 29.80 -21.71 14.88
N PHE A 59 30.51 -21.82 13.75
CA PHE A 59 31.63 -22.74 13.50
C PHE A 59 32.98 -22.26 14.11
N ARG A 60 33.61 -23.17 14.87
CA ARG A 60 35.05 -23.53 14.91
C ARG A 60 36.14 -22.42 14.98
N THR A 61 36.87 -22.37 16.11
CA THR A 61 38.35 -22.53 16.18
C THR A 61 38.83 -22.71 17.64
N TYR A 62 40.15 -22.86 17.86
CA TYR A 62 40.76 -23.62 18.98
C TYR A 62 41.01 -22.90 20.32
N ALA A 63 40.92 -23.71 21.39
CA ALA A 63 41.84 -23.84 22.55
C ALA A 63 41.99 -22.78 23.68
N LYS A 64 41.92 -23.34 24.90
CA LYS A 64 42.66 -23.03 26.16
C LYS A 64 42.29 -21.80 27.04
N GLN A 65 41.64 -22.13 28.16
CA GLN A 65 42.15 -21.96 29.55
C GLN A 65 42.27 -20.53 30.15
N GLN A 66 41.38 -20.16 31.09
CA GLN A 66 41.64 -20.09 32.56
C GLN A 66 40.47 -19.45 33.37
N ARG A 67 40.59 -19.44 34.71
CA ARG A 67 39.63 -19.01 35.76
C ARG A 67 39.98 -17.58 36.26
N THR A 68 39.23 -16.75 37.00
CA THR A 68 37.90 -16.69 37.68
C THR A 68 37.67 -15.20 38.10
N PRO A 69 36.74 -14.78 39.00
CA PRO A 69 35.31 -15.06 39.20
C PRO A 69 34.40 -13.79 39.21
N VAL A 70 33.08 -13.98 39.15
CA VAL A 70 31.94 -13.18 39.70
C VAL A 70 32.08 -11.65 39.91
N THR A 71 31.18 -10.88 39.27
CA THR A 71 30.56 -9.69 39.89
C THR A 71 29.09 -9.59 39.43
N THR A 72 28.23 -9.04 40.30
CA THR A 72 26.77 -9.21 40.28
C THR A 72 26.01 -8.14 39.48
N THR A 73 24.88 -8.55 38.89
CA THR A 73 23.66 -7.76 38.67
C THR A 73 23.70 -6.50 37.78
N THR A 74 23.06 -6.58 36.60
CA THR A 74 21.93 -5.68 36.24
C THR A 74 21.13 -6.26 35.07
N SER A 75 19.81 -6.38 35.24
CA SER A 75 18.92 -6.98 34.24
C SER A 75 18.49 -5.97 33.16
N PRO A 76 18.59 -6.27 31.86
CA PRO A 76 18.05 -5.41 30.81
C PRO A 76 16.51 -5.45 30.76
N LYS A 77 15.89 -4.28 30.63
CA LYS A 77 14.43 -4.10 30.61
C LYS A 77 13.77 -4.80 29.39
N PRO A 78 12.55 -5.35 29.51
CA PRO A 78 11.92 -6.10 28.43
C PRO A 78 11.55 -5.22 27.23
N VAL A 79 12.01 -5.63 26.05
CA VAL A 79 11.65 -5.00 24.76
C VAL A 79 10.17 -5.25 24.47
N LYS A 80 9.41 -4.17 24.21
CA LYS A 80 7.97 -4.25 23.94
C LYS A 80 7.70 -4.99 22.63
N LYS A 81 6.91 -6.08 22.70
CA LYS A 81 6.36 -6.77 21.52
C LYS A 81 5.57 -5.78 20.65
N VAL A 82 5.96 -5.63 19.38
CA VAL A 82 5.21 -4.83 18.40
C VAL A 82 4.05 -5.66 17.87
N PRO A 83 2.78 -5.20 17.94
CA PRO A 83 1.65 -5.98 17.48
C PRO A 83 1.65 -6.16 15.95
N ALA A 84 1.41 -7.38 15.48
CA ALA A 84 1.40 -7.76 14.07
C ALA A 84 0.13 -7.34 13.30
N VAL A 85 -0.84 -6.71 13.98
CA VAL A 85 -2.10 -6.25 13.39
C VAL A 85 -2.12 -4.72 13.42
N ILE A 86 -2.29 -4.09 12.25
CA ILE A 86 -2.49 -2.64 12.17
C ILE A 86 -3.82 -2.33 12.87
N PRO A 87 -3.84 -1.46 13.89
CA PRO A 87 -5.06 -1.17 14.60
C PRO A 87 -6.00 -0.35 13.68
N ARG A 88 -7.10 -0.95 13.20
CA ARG A 88 -8.04 -0.37 12.21
C ARG A 88 -9.49 -0.77 12.49
N VAL A 89 -10.44 0.15 12.27
CA VAL A 89 -11.88 -0.11 12.45
C VAL A 89 -12.31 -1.19 11.47
N THR A 90 -12.61 -2.39 11.97
CA THR A 90 -13.54 -3.28 11.29
C THR A 90 -14.92 -2.62 11.36
N ALA A 91 -15.26 -1.84 10.34
CA ALA A 91 -16.62 -1.40 10.15
C ALA A 91 -17.44 -2.67 9.88
N GLN A 92 -18.21 -3.13 10.88
CA GLN A 92 -19.23 -4.14 10.62
C GLN A 92 -20.12 -3.62 9.49
N PRO A 93 -20.27 -4.36 8.37
CA PRO A 93 -21.17 -3.95 7.32
C PRO A 93 -22.59 -3.92 7.90
N LYS A 94 -23.35 -2.87 7.57
CA LYS A 94 -24.80 -2.89 7.78
C LYS A 94 -25.39 -3.96 6.86
N ASN A 95 -25.77 -5.09 7.43
CA ASN A 95 -26.61 -6.15 6.86
C ASN A 95 -26.18 -6.73 5.48
N PRO A 96 -25.71 -7.99 5.39
CA PRO A 96 -25.35 -8.62 4.12
C PRO A 96 -26.48 -8.69 3.07
N ASN A 97 -27.74 -8.70 3.51
CA ASN A 97 -28.91 -8.84 2.63
C ASN A 97 -29.66 -7.51 2.41
N LYS A 98 -29.00 -6.53 1.80
CA LYS A 98 -29.70 -5.51 1.01
C LYS A 98 -29.20 -5.61 -0.43
N LYS A 99 -30.05 -6.12 -1.34
CA LYS A 99 -29.86 -5.99 -2.80
C LYS A 99 -29.38 -4.56 -3.09
N LEU A 100 -28.37 -4.41 -3.94
CA LEU A 100 -27.86 -3.12 -4.41
C LEU A 100 -28.96 -2.43 -5.24
N LYS A 101 -29.93 -1.81 -4.55
CA LYS A 101 -30.95 -0.99 -5.18
C LYS A 101 -30.25 0.21 -5.82
N THR A 102 -30.57 0.44 -7.08
CA THR A 102 -30.05 1.49 -7.96
C THR A 102 -30.51 2.88 -7.51
N GLU A 103 -29.97 3.36 -6.39
CA GLU A 103 -30.20 4.74 -5.92
C GLU A 103 -29.40 5.74 -6.77
N SER A 104 -29.99 6.12 -7.90
CA SER A 104 -29.66 7.28 -8.76
C SER A 104 -28.25 7.33 -9.36
N HIS A 105 -28.14 7.02 -10.66
CA HIS A 105 -26.90 7.17 -11.44
C HIS A 105 -26.29 8.58 -11.30
N PHE A 106 -27.11 9.64 -11.31
CA PHE A 106 -26.66 11.04 -11.17
C PHE A 106 -26.20 11.46 -9.77
N SER A 107 -26.80 10.96 -8.68
CA SER A 107 -26.29 11.31 -7.33
C SER A 107 -24.94 10.63 -7.06
N SER A 108 -24.72 9.44 -7.65
CA SER A 108 -23.47 8.70 -7.49
C SER A 108 -22.29 9.40 -8.15
N SER A 109 -22.42 9.95 -9.37
CA SER A 109 -21.33 10.62 -10.08
C SER A 109 -20.90 11.92 -9.38
N VAL A 110 -21.85 12.78 -8.98
CA VAL A 110 -21.54 14.05 -8.30
C VAL A 110 -20.85 13.82 -6.95
N LYS A 111 -21.26 12.79 -6.19
CA LYS A 111 -20.58 12.41 -4.92
C LYS A 111 -19.15 11.93 -5.16
N LYS A 112 -18.93 11.11 -6.19
CA LYS A 112 -17.59 10.65 -6.60
C LYS A 112 -16.71 11.81 -7.03
N GLN A 113 -17.24 12.72 -7.85
CA GLN A 113 -16.52 13.88 -8.36
C GLN A 113 -16.06 14.80 -7.21
N LYS A 114 -16.98 15.20 -6.32
CA LYS A 114 -16.63 16.01 -5.13
C LYS A 114 -15.63 15.33 -4.20
N PHE A 115 -15.65 14.00 -4.13
CA PHE A 115 -14.68 13.22 -3.36
C PHE A 115 -13.27 13.24 -3.97
N ILE A 116 -13.16 13.19 -5.30
CA ILE A 116 -11.90 13.34 -6.04
C ILE A 116 -11.37 14.78 -5.87
N GLU A 117 -12.21 15.79 -6.11
CA GLU A 117 -11.87 17.22 -5.96
C GLU A 117 -11.33 17.56 -4.57
N LEU A 118 -11.86 16.92 -3.53
CA LEU A 118 -11.43 17.10 -2.14
C LEU A 118 -10.04 16.50 -1.83
N LEU A 119 -9.69 15.36 -2.43
CA LEU A 119 -8.50 14.59 -2.04
C LEU A 119 -7.35 14.66 -3.05
N LEU A 120 -7.65 14.70 -4.36
CA LEU A 120 -6.63 14.66 -5.41
C LEU A 120 -5.60 15.80 -5.29
N PRO A 121 -5.97 17.08 -5.06
CA PRO A 121 -4.97 18.14 -4.89
C PRO A 121 -3.99 17.90 -3.72
N HIS A 122 -4.45 17.24 -2.65
CA HIS A 122 -3.60 16.88 -1.51
C HIS A 122 -2.71 15.66 -1.79
N ILE A 123 -3.22 14.67 -2.52
CA ILE A 123 -2.48 13.51 -3.01
C ILE A 123 -1.33 13.97 -3.91
N ASP A 124 -1.63 14.84 -4.87
CA ASP A 124 -0.65 15.39 -5.81
C ASP A 124 0.41 16.22 -5.10
N THR A 125 -0.02 17.07 -4.15
CA THR A 125 0.89 17.91 -3.34
C THR A 125 1.87 17.08 -2.52
N GLU A 126 1.41 16.00 -1.86
CA GLU A 126 2.28 15.15 -1.06
C GLU A 126 3.19 14.27 -1.94
N ASN A 127 2.70 13.73 -3.05
CA ASN A 127 3.53 12.99 -4.00
C ASN A 127 4.62 13.88 -4.64
N LYS A 128 4.32 15.14 -4.98
CA LYS A 128 5.32 16.11 -5.48
C LYS A 128 6.45 16.35 -4.47
N LYS A 129 6.14 16.46 -3.16
CA LYS A 129 7.16 16.56 -2.10
C LYS A 129 8.02 15.31 -2.03
N VAL A 130 7.41 14.13 -2.09
CA VAL A 130 8.12 12.85 -2.06
C VAL A 130 9.03 12.68 -3.30
N LEU A 131 8.61 13.15 -4.47
CA LEU A 131 9.45 13.16 -5.68
C LEU A 131 10.62 14.15 -5.57
N ALA A 132 10.41 15.34 -5.01
CA ALA A 132 11.50 16.28 -4.76
C ALA A 132 12.55 15.70 -3.79
N ASP A 133 12.13 15.01 -2.73
CA ASP A 133 13.06 14.31 -1.84
C ASP A 133 13.73 13.10 -2.50
N ARG A 134 13.02 12.35 -3.36
CA ARG A 134 13.58 11.25 -4.15
C ARG A 134 14.63 11.74 -5.14
N GLN A 135 14.38 12.85 -5.82
CA GLN A 135 15.28 13.46 -6.79
C GLN A 135 16.55 13.98 -6.10
N TRP A 136 16.39 14.69 -4.97
CA TRP A 136 17.51 15.08 -4.12
C TRP A 136 18.34 13.87 -3.64
N LEU A 137 17.71 12.74 -3.29
CA LEU A 137 18.45 11.52 -2.94
C LEU A 137 19.27 10.92 -4.10
N LYS A 138 18.80 11.05 -5.35
CA LYS A 138 19.61 10.67 -6.54
C LYS A 138 20.82 11.59 -6.69
N GLU A 139 20.64 12.90 -6.53
CA GLU A 139 21.73 13.89 -6.59
C GLU A 139 22.79 13.63 -5.52
N ILE A 140 22.37 13.34 -4.28
CA ILE A 140 23.26 12.95 -3.18
C ILE A 140 24.01 11.64 -3.50
N SER A 141 23.34 10.66 -4.09
CA SER A 141 23.98 9.41 -4.57
C SER A 141 25.08 9.69 -5.59
N SER A 142 24.87 10.63 -6.51
CA SER A 142 25.88 11.05 -7.48
C SER A 142 27.02 11.83 -6.83
N LYS A 143 26.74 12.81 -5.97
CA LYS A 143 27.77 13.60 -5.26
C LYS A 143 28.71 12.73 -4.43
N MET A 144 28.19 11.72 -3.73
CA MET A 144 29.02 10.79 -2.95
C MET A 144 30.00 9.99 -3.81
N LYS A 145 29.67 9.71 -5.09
CA LYS A 145 30.57 9.01 -6.01
C LYS A 145 31.68 9.92 -6.56
N THR A 146 31.47 11.22 -6.63
CA THR A 146 32.41 12.16 -7.28
C THR A 146 33.24 12.99 -6.31
N HIS A 147 32.73 13.31 -5.12
CA HIS A 147 33.39 14.22 -4.16
C HIS A 147 33.80 13.57 -2.83
N GLY A 148 33.43 12.31 -2.59
CA GLY A 148 33.74 11.57 -1.36
C GLY A 148 32.92 12.00 -0.13
N GLU A 149 32.75 13.30 0.10
CA GLU A 149 32.07 13.87 1.26
C GLU A 149 30.82 14.68 0.91
N LEU A 150 29.90 14.80 1.88
CA LEU A 150 28.67 15.59 1.77
C LEU A 150 28.75 16.85 2.64
N SER A 151 28.13 17.93 2.20
CA SER A 151 28.06 19.17 2.97
C SER A 151 27.31 18.97 4.30
N HIS A 152 27.56 19.83 5.30
CA HIS A 152 26.80 19.82 6.55
C HIS A 152 25.28 19.92 6.32
N ARG A 153 24.86 20.75 5.35
CA ARG A 153 23.45 20.91 4.95
C ARG A 153 22.88 19.60 4.38
N ASP A 154 23.64 18.92 3.53
CA ASP A 154 23.22 17.66 2.92
C ASP A 154 23.11 16.55 3.98
N ASN A 155 24.10 16.43 4.87
CA ASN A 155 24.07 15.51 6.02
C ASN A 155 22.88 15.77 6.95
N LYS A 156 22.57 17.04 7.25
CA LYS A 156 21.40 17.41 8.06
C LYS A 156 20.09 16.95 7.39
N LYS A 157 19.88 17.28 6.11
CA LYS A 157 18.67 16.86 5.37
C LYS A 157 18.59 15.33 5.26
N LEU A 158 19.72 14.65 5.08
CA LEU A 158 19.75 13.18 5.02
C LEU A 158 19.28 12.57 6.35
N ASN A 159 19.78 13.07 7.48
CA ASN A 159 19.39 12.63 8.82
C ASN A 159 17.90 12.92 9.11
N GLU A 160 17.39 14.08 8.65
CA GLU A 160 15.96 14.40 8.72
C GLU A 160 15.11 13.39 7.92
N LEU A 161 15.55 12.99 6.73
CA LEU A 161 14.89 11.96 5.93
C LEU A 161 14.99 10.56 6.55
N CYS A 162 16.15 10.17 7.11
CA CYS A 162 16.31 8.92 7.85
C CYS A 162 15.32 8.84 9.02
N LYS A 163 15.24 9.89 9.83
CA LYS A 163 14.26 10.02 10.93
C LYS A 163 12.82 10.01 10.42
N ALA A 164 12.52 10.73 9.35
CA ALA A 164 11.17 10.78 8.77
C ALA A 164 10.72 9.43 8.23
N TYR A 165 11.61 8.71 7.54
CA TYR A 165 11.31 7.42 6.90
C TYR A 165 11.61 6.19 7.76
N LYS A 166 12.02 6.40 9.03
CA LYS A 166 12.33 5.37 10.03
C LYS A 166 13.45 4.43 9.58
N ILE A 167 14.52 5.00 9.04
CA ILE A 167 15.74 4.29 8.67
C ILE A 167 16.81 4.68 9.68
N GLU A 168 17.51 3.68 10.21
CA GLU A 168 18.64 3.89 11.11
C GLU A 168 19.83 4.40 10.29
N SER A 169 20.32 5.59 10.63
CA SER A 169 21.52 6.20 10.05
C SER A 169 22.69 6.01 11.02
N GLY A 170 23.80 5.47 10.52
CA GLY A 170 25.08 5.56 11.22
C GLY A 170 25.66 6.96 11.17
N VAL A 171 26.85 7.15 11.76
CA VAL A 171 27.57 8.44 11.74
C VAL A 171 27.89 8.90 10.31
N THR A 172 28.28 7.95 9.45
CA THR A 172 28.65 8.22 8.05
C THR A 172 27.55 7.76 7.09
N PRO A 173 27.11 8.61 6.14
CA PRO A 173 26.27 8.18 5.03
C PRO A 173 26.93 7.06 4.22
N THR A 174 26.13 6.15 3.67
CA THR A 174 26.62 5.09 2.78
C THR A 174 25.71 4.94 1.57
N ALA A 175 26.24 4.38 0.47
CA ALA A 175 25.43 3.99 -0.68
C ALA A 175 24.28 3.03 -0.28
N VAL A 176 24.51 2.17 0.73
CA VAL A 176 23.48 1.29 1.30
C VAL A 176 22.35 2.11 1.94
N LEU A 177 22.67 3.13 2.76
CA LEU A 177 21.69 4.01 3.39
C LEU A 177 20.84 4.75 2.35
N ILE A 178 21.46 5.31 1.31
CA ILE A 178 20.76 6.01 0.24
C ILE A 178 19.84 5.05 -0.54
N ASN A 179 20.31 3.84 -0.85
CA ASN A 179 19.48 2.82 -1.52
C ASN A 179 18.31 2.34 -0.64
N GLN A 180 18.48 2.29 0.69
CA GLN A 180 17.36 2.02 1.62
C GLN A 180 16.36 3.18 1.64
N LEU A 181 16.83 4.44 1.62
CA LEU A 181 15.96 5.62 1.49
C LEU A 181 15.22 5.61 0.16
N LEU A 182 15.88 5.38 -0.98
CA LEU A 182 15.23 5.29 -2.30
C LEU A 182 14.19 4.16 -2.38
N LYS A 183 14.25 3.12 -1.54
CA LYS A 183 13.17 2.10 -1.45
C LYS A 183 11.96 2.56 -0.62
N ARG A 184 12.07 3.63 0.17
CA ARG A 184 10.98 4.20 1.00
C ARG A 184 10.46 5.55 0.52
N VAL A 185 11.33 6.43 0.01
CA VAL A 185 11.04 7.76 -0.51
C VAL A 185 10.57 7.64 -1.96
N ASP A 186 9.30 7.29 -2.13
CA ASP A 186 8.65 7.22 -3.44
C ASP A 186 7.13 7.35 -3.32
N ILE A 187 6.46 7.66 -4.43
CA ILE A 187 5.05 8.02 -4.50
C ILE A 187 4.09 6.90 -4.11
N ILE A 188 2.88 7.28 -3.69
CA ILE A 188 1.73 6.40 -3.60
C ILE A 188 0.73 6.84 -4.68
N PRO A 189 0.34 5.97 -5.63
CA PRO A 189 -0.52 6.36 -6.75
C PRO A 189 -1.85 6.97 -6.32
N ALA A 190 -2.36 7.88 -7.15
CA ALA A 190 -3.59 8.61 -6.87
C ALA A 190 -4.81 7.67 -6.90
N SER A 191 -4.85 6.77 -7.86
CA SER A 191 -5.90 5.76 -8.01
C SER A 191 -6.02 4.89 -6.75
N LEU A 192 -4.88 4.43 -6.22
CA LEU A 192 -4.83 3.62 -5.00
C LEU A 192 -5.29 4.40 -3.78
N THR A 193 -4.79 5.62 -3.62
CA THR A 193 -5.12 6.47 -2.47
C THR A 193 -6.59 6.84 -2.45
N LEU A 194 -7.17 7.18 -3.60
CA LEU A 194 -8.61 7.44 -3.76
C LEU A 194 -9.45 6.18 -3.52
N ALA A 195 -9.06 5.01 -4.05
CA ALA A 195 -9.78 3.76 -3.87
C ALA A 195 -9.83 3.31 -2.41
N GLN A 196 -8.69 3.35 -1.71
CA GLN A 196 -8.65 3.08 -0.28
C GLN A 196 -9.51 4.09 0.49
N ALA A 197 -9.34 5.39 0.25
CA ALA A 197 -10.10 6.42 0.95
C ALA A 197 -11.63 6.29 0.73
N ALA A 198 -12.06 6.01 -0.51
CA ALA A 198 -13.47 5.82 -0.87
C ALA A 198 -14.07 4.61 -0.14
N ASN A 199 -13.33 3.50 -0.08
CA ASN A 199 -13.72 2.30 0.68
C ASN A 199 -13.81 2.57 2.20
N GLU A 200 -12.79 3.18 2.80
CA GLU A 200 -12.73 3.40 4.25
C GLU A 200 -13.82 4.35 4.77
N THR A 201 -14.28 5.28 3.93
CA THR A 201 -15.19 6.37 4.32
C THR A 201 -16.58 6.29 3.72
N GLY A 202 -16.83 5.38 2.77
CA GLY A 202 -18.01 5.43 1.92
C GLY A 202 -18.09 6.77 1.19
N TRP A 203 -17.08 7.07 0.36
CA TRP A 203 -17.00 8.32 -0.44
C TRP A 203 -17.06 9.60 0.41
N GLY A 204 -16.33 9.63 1.52
CA GLY A 204 -16.25 10.77 2.45
C GLY A 204 -17.49 10.97 3.33
N THR A 205 -18.53 10.13 3.20
CA THR A 205 -19.79 10.33 3.93
C THR A 205 -19.74 9.93 5.41
N SER A 206 -18.79 9.06 5.79
CA SER A 206 -18.55 8.58 7.15
C SER A 206 -18.35 9.71 8.17
N ARG A 207 -18.87 9.49 9.38
CA ARG A 207 -18.64 10.35 10.54
C ARG A 207 -17.14 10.63 10.78
N PHE A 208 -16.27 9.62 10.58
CA PHE A 208 -14.84 9.77 10.82
C PHE A 208 -14.13 10.62 9.75
N ALA A 209 -14.66 10.66 8.53
CA ALA A 209 -14.20 11.62 7.53
C ALA A 209 -14.63 13.05 7.93
N LYS A 210 -15.91 13.23 8.26
CA LYS A 210 -16.49 14.56 8.55
C LYS A 210 -16.03 15.21 9.86
N GLU A 211 -15.98 14.47 10.96
CA GLU A 211 -15.66 15.01 12.30
C GLU A 211 -14.17 14.87 12.69
N ALA A 212 -13.37 14.13 11.91
CA ALA A 212 -11.99 13.80 12.26
C ALA A 212 -11.01 13.84 11.08
N ASN A 213 -11.46 14.24 9.88
CA ASN A 213 -10.70 14.20 8.64
C ASN A 213 -10.00 12.86 8.37
N ASN A 214 -10.50 11.74 8.92
CA ASN A 214 -9.81 10.46 8.85
C ASN A 214 -10.31 9.65 7.66
N TYR A 215 -9.61 9.81 6.54
CA TYR A 215 -9.99 9.18 5.28
C TYR A 215 -9.51 7.73 5.14
N PHE A 216 -8.69 7.22 6.06
CA PHE A 216 -7.96 5.96 5.89
C PHE A 216 -8.19 4.94 7.03
N GLY A 217 -9.11 5.22 7.95
CA GLY A 217 -9.49 4.32 9.05
C GLY A 217 -8.44 4.20 10.17
N ILE A 218 -7.52 5.16 10.26
CA ILE A 218 -6.35 5.11 11.15
C ILE A 218 -6.76 5.19 12.62
N TRP A 219 -6.32 4.26 13.47
CA TRP A 219 -6.48 4.37 14.92
C TRP A 219 -5.38 5.18 15.61
N THR A 220 -5.69 5.62 16.82
CA THR A 220 -4.71 5.99 17.85
C THR A 220 -5.15 5.43 19.20
N TYR A 221 -4.22 5.34 20.15
CA TYR A 221 -4.51 5.10 21.57
C TYR A 221 -4.44 6.38 22.41
N GLU A 222 -3.99 7.48 21.80
CA GLU A 222 -3.96 8.83 22.38
C GLU A 222 -5.39 9.42 22.35
N ALA A 223 -5.99 9.63 23.52
CA ALA A 223 -7.40 9.99 23.66
C ALA A 223 -7.70 11.44 23.21
N ASP A 224 -6.79 12.37 23.51
CA ASP A 224 -6.77 13.75 23.05
C ASP A 224 -6.80 13.84 21.51
N LYS A 225 -5.98 13.02 20.84
CA LYS A 225 -5.88 12.94 19.37
C LYS A 225 -6.92 12.00 18.76
N GLY A 226 -7.94 11.57 19.52
CA GLY A 226 -8.80 10.45 19.18
C GLY A 226 -10.31 10.72 19.24
N LEU A 227 -11.02 10.51 18.12
CA LEU A 227 -12.48 10.47 18.09
C LEU A 227 -12.97 9.08 18.53
N LYS A 228 -13.72 9.02 19.64
CA LYS A 228 -14.28 7.77 20.19
C LYS A 228 -15.35 7.20 19.22
N PRO A 229 -15.27 5.92 18.81
CA PRO A 229 -16.34 5.25 18.08
C PRO A 229 -17.61 5.16 18.94
N ARG A 230 -18.79 5.45 18.37
CA ARG A 230 -20.08 5.41 19.10
C ARG A 230 -20.42 4.00 19.60
N LYS A 231 -20.11 2.97 18.81
CA LYS A 231 -20.34 1.54 19.13
C LYS A 231 -19.01 0.81 19.36
N ARG A 232 -18.18 1.33 20.28
CA ARG A 232 -16.92 0.66 20.68
C ARG A 232 -17.23 -0.43 21.70
N ALA A 233 -16.82 -1.66 21.44
CA ALA A 233 -16.88 -2.74 22.43
C ALA A 233 -16.08 -2.36 23.70
N ALA A 234 -16.54 -2.81 24.87
CA ALA A 234 -16.03 -2.36 26.17
C ALA A 234 -14.53 -2.67 26.38
N ASP A 235 -14.05 -3.77 25.81
CA ASP A 235 -12.66 -4.23 25.86
C ASP A 235 -11.70 -3.38 25.00
N LYS A 236 -12.20 -2.71 23.96
CA LYS A 236 -11.35 -1.92 23.06
C LYS A 236 -11.07 -0.54 23.64
N LYS A 237 -9.80 -0.18 23.75
CA LYS A 237 -9.35 1.14 24.25
C LYS A 237 -8.93 2.14 23.15
N HIS A 238 -8.93 1.72 21.87
CA HIS A 238 -8.56 2.59 20.75
C HIS A 238 -9.58 3.72 20.49
N TYR A 239 -9.11 4.70 19.71
CA TYR A 239 -9.86 5.80 19.11
C TYR A 239 -9.57 5.83 17.60
N VAL A 240 -10.42 6.51 16.83
CA VAL A 240 -10.08 6.87 15.44
C VAL A 240 -9.30 8.18 15.48
N ARG A 241 -8.11 8.21 14.88
CA ARG A 241 -7.23 9.40 14.91
C ARG A 241 -7.96 10.61 14.31
N ARG A 242 -7.90 11.76 14.98
CA ARG A 242 -8.27 13.05 14.39
C ARG A 242 -7.08 13.63 13.62
N PHE A 243 -7.38 14.23 12.48
CA PHE A 243 -6.47 15.05 11.69
C PHE A 243 -7.05 16.47 11.58
N SER A 244 -6.18 17.46 11.58
CA SER A 244 -6.52 18.88 11.42
C SER A 244 -7.14 19.20 10.06
N SER A 245 -6.78 18.44 9.02
CA SER A 245 -7.23 18.64 7.65
C SER A 245 -7.20 17.34 6.84
N PRO A 246 -7.90 17.27 5.69
CA PRO A 246 -7.74 16.17 4.73
C PRO A 246 -6.29 15.99 4.26
N ALA A 247 -5.57 17.10 4.06
CA ALA A 247 -4.14 17.10 3.71
C ALA A 247 -3.27 16.38 4.75
N GLU A 248 -3.49 16.61 6.06
CA GLU A 248 -2.75 15.90 7.10
C GLU A 248 -3.04 14.39 7.07
N SER A 249 -4.29 13.99 6.84
CA SER A 249 -4.68 12.59 6.72
C SER A 249 -4.00 11.90 5.53
N VAL A 250 -3.97 12.55 4.36
CA VAL A 250 -3.27 12.05 3.15
C VAL A 250 -1.77 11.90 3.43
N ARG A 251 -1.12 12.94 3.96
CA ARG A 251 0.30 12.93 4.34
C ARG A 251 0.63 11.79 5.33
N TYR A 252 -0.20 11.61 6.36
CA TYR A 252 0.00 10.56 7.35
C TYR A 252 -0.12 9.17 6.72
N TYR A 253 -1.13 8.95 5.89
CA TYR A 253 -1.36 7.68 5.19
C TYR A 253 -0.22 7.33 4.22
N MET A 254 0.23 8.28 3.39
CA MET A 254 1.36 8.06 2.48
C MET A 254 2.65 7.75 3.26
N LYS A 255 2.90 8.48 4.35
CA LYS A 255 4.02 8.18 5.26
C LYS A 255 3.89 6.81 5.94
N LEU A 256 2.68 6.37 6.26
CA LEU A 256 2.42 5.05 6.82
C LEU A 256 2.79 3.95 5.82
N LEU A 257 2.32 4.03 4.57
CA LEU A 257 2.68 3.07 3.50
C LEU A 257 4.18 3.10 3.18
N ASN A 258 4.81 4.27 3.23
CA ASN A 258 6.24 4.43 2.96
C ASN A 258 7.17 3.95 4.10
N THR A 259 6.67 3.81 5.34
CA THR A 259 7.54 3.53 6.50
C THR A 259 7.18 2.28 7.31
N HIS A 260 5.92 1.85 7.35
CA HIS A 260 5.52 0.77 8.25
C HIS A 260 6.02 -0.60 7.76
N PRO A 261 6.52 -1.50 8.64
CA PRO A 261 7.01 -2.82 8.24
C PRO A 261 5.98 -3.68 7.50
N ALA A 262 4.69 -3.53 7.82
CA ALA A 262 3.60 -4.28 7.19
C ALA A 262 3.48 -4.07 5.68
N TYR A 263 3.89 -2.89 5.17
CA TYR A 263 3.82 -2.54 3.73
C TYR A 263 5.17 -2.71 3.02
N ARG A 264 6.03 -3.62 3.52
CA ARG A 264 7.32 -3.95 2.88
C ARG A 264 7.13 -4.48 1.46
N GLU A 265 6.11 -5.30 1.24
CA GLU A 265 5.83 -5.89 -0.08
C GLU A 265 5.32 -4.84 -1.08
N LEU A 266 4.44 -3.92 -0.67
CA LEU A 266 4.05 -2.75 -1.49
C LEU A 266 5.28 -1.96 -1.99
N ARG A 267 6.24 -1.73 -1.09
CA ARG A 267 7.48 -1.00 -1.44
C ARG A 267 8.43 -1.80 -2.33
N LYS A 268 8.45 -3.14 -2.22
CA LYS A 268 9.19 -4.02 -3.14
C LYS A 268 8.58 -3.97 -4.54
N ILE A 269 7.27 -4.16 -4.68
CA ILE A 269 6.54 -4.09 -5.96
C ILE A 269 6.85 -2.76 -6.65
N ARG A 270 6.71 -1.64 -5.92
CA ARG A 270 7.06 -0.31 -6.43
C ARG A 270 8.54 -0.17 -6.84
N SER A 271 9.47 -0.78 -6.12
CA SER A 271 10.88 -0.81 -6.52
C SER A 271 11.04 -1.55 -7.84
N SER A 272 10.45 -2.74 -7.98
CA SER A 272 10.51 -3.52 -9.23
C SER A 272 9.90 -2.78 -10.42
N LEU A 273 8.80 -2.04 -10.24
CA LEU A 273 8.24 -1.17 -11.28
C LEU A 273 9.20 -0.04 -11.67
N ARG A 274 9.82 0.63 -10.69
CA ARG A 274 10.87 1.64 -10.94
C ARG A 274 12.06 1.08 -11.70
N ASP A 275 12.55 -0.07 -11.27
CA ASP A 275 13.75 -0.72 -11.82
C ASP A 275 13.47 -1.23 -13.26
N GLY A 276 12.23 -1.68 -13.53
CA GLY A 276 11.75 -2.04 -14.87
C GLY A 276 11.20 -0.88 -15.71
N SER A 277 11.45 0.39 -15.31
CA SER A 277 10.94 1.61 -16.00
C SER A 277 9.43 1.61 -16.31
N SER A 278 8.65 0.89 -15.52
CA SER A 278 7.20 0.75 -15.64
C SER A 278 6.47 1.82 -14.83
N GLU A 279 5.25 2.15 -15.24
CA GLU A 279 4.39 3.05 -14.47
C GLU A 279 4.11 2.46 -13.07
N ILE A 280 4.21 3.29 -12.03
CA ILE A 280 3.80 2.92 -10.68
C ILE A 280 2.27 2.92 -10.61
N SER A 281 1.68 1.80 -11.03
CA SER A 281 0.24 1.57 -11.04
C SER A 281 -0.33 1.35 -9.64
N GLY A 282 -1.47 1.98 -9.34
CA GLY A 282 -2.20 1.70 -8.10
C GLY A 282 -2.75 0.28 -8.01
N ILE A 283 -3.03 -0.39 -9.14
CA ILE A 283 -3.49 -1.79 -9.17
C ILE A 283 -2.38 -2.74 -8.74
N GLU A 284 -1.15 -2.50 -9.19
CA GLU A 284 0.02 -3.30 -8.82
C GLU A 284 0.35 -3.11 -7.34
N LEU A 285 0.39 -1.87 -6.87
CA LEU A 285 0.69 -1.58 -5.46
C LEU A 285 -0.40 -2.06 -4.50
N ALA A 286 -1.64 -2.24 -4.97
CA ALA A 286 -2.70 -2.85 -4.17
C ALA A 286 -2.37 -4.28 -3.72
N GLN A 287 -1.58 -5.04 -4.50
CA GLN A 287 -1.17 -6.40 -4.13
C GLN A 287 -0.33 -6.41 -2.83
N GLY A 288 0.37 -5.32 -2.53
CA GLY A 288 1.13 -5.14 -1.30
C GLY A 288 0.31 -4.76 -0.05
N LEU A 289 -1.03 -4.73 -0.14
CA LEU A 289 -1.93 -4.29 0.93
C LEU A 289 -2.57 -5.41 1.76
N GLU A 290 -2.12 -6.65 1.64
CA GLU A 290 -2.65 -7.78 2.42
C GLU A 290 -2.80 -7.44 3.92
N LYS A 291 -1.78 -6.81 4.52
CA LYS A 291 -1.75 -6.43 5.94
C LYS A 291 -2.49 -5.13 6.28
N TYR A 292 -3.13 -4.48 5.30
CA TYR A 292 -4.00 -3.30 5.52
C TYR A 292 -5.36 -3.70 6.12
N SER A 293 -5.78 -4.95 5.94
CA SER A 293 -7.14 -5.41 6.24
C SER A 293 -7.16 -6.83 6.74
N ALA A 294 -7.98 -7.12 7.76
CA ALA A 294 -8.25 -8.50 8.18
C ALA A 294 -8.93 -9.34 7.07
N LYS A 295 -9.43 -8.71 5.99
CA LYS A 295 -9.93 -9.37 4.79
C LYS A 295 -8.83 -9.87 3.83
N GLY A 296 -7.56 -9.54 4.06
CA GLY A 296 -6.44 -9.98 3.22
C GLY A 296 -6.66 -9.73 1.73
N THR A 297 -6.58 -10.78 0.93
CA THR A 297 -6.78 -10.78 -0.53
C THR A 297 -8.14 -10.23 -0.99
N GLU A 298 -9.22 -10.42 -0.22
CA GLU A 298 -10.54 -9.86 -0.55
C GLU A 298 -10.57 -8.33 -0.42
N TYR A 299 -9.68 -7.74 0.40
CA TYR A 299 -9.48 -6.28 0.38
C TYR A 299 -8.80 -5.83 -0.91
N ILE A 300 -7.77 -6.56 -1.35
CA ILE A 300 -7.01 -6.24 -2.57
C ILE A 300 -7.95 -6.26 -3.78
N LYS A 301 -8.75 -7.32 -3.95
CA LYS A 301 -9.77 -7.44 -5.00
C LYS A 301 -10.73 -6.24 -5.01
N LEU A 302 -11.22 -5.82 -3.85
CA LEU A 302 -12.13 -4.68 -3.71
C LEU A 302 -11.48 -3.34 -4.09
N ILE A 303 -10.21 -3.12 -3.70
CA ILE A 303 -9.47 -1.90 -4.07
C ILE A 303 -9.20 -1.87 -5.58
N THR A 304 -8.74 -2.98 -6.18
CA THR A 304 -8.55 -3.09 -7.63
C THR A 304 -9.86 -2.86 -8.39
N LEU A 305 -10.98 -3.42 -7.93
CA LEU A 305 -12.30 -3.21 -8.52
C LEU A 305 -12.73 -1.73 -8.47
N LEU A 306 -12.45 -1.03 -7.37
CA LEU A 306 -12.73 0.41 -7.27
C LEU A 306 -11.87 1.22 -8.24
N ILE A 307 -10.61 0.87 -8.45
CA ILE A 307 -9.74 1.55 -9.42
C ILE A 307 -10.25 1.34 -10.86
N THR A 308 -10.58 0.11 -11.24
CA THR A 308 -11.02 -0.22 -12.60
C THR A 308 -12.41 0.32 -12.93
N GLN A 309 -13.40 0.12 -12.05
CA GLN A 309 -14.79 0.60 -12.28
C GLN A 309 -14.92 2.12 -12.38
N ASN A 310 -14.00 2.88 -11.76
CA ASN A 310 -14.00 4.35 -11.83
C ASN A 310 -12.96 4.88 -12.85
N GLN A 311 -12.30 3.99 -13.60
CA GLN A 311 -11.24 4.32 -14.56
C GLN A 311 -10.13 5.19 -13.97
N TRP A 312 -9.78 4.95 -12.70
CA TRP A 312 -8.86 5.83 -11.96
C TRP A 312 -7.38 5.60 -12.25
N ALA A 313 -7.00 4.49 -12.90
CA ALA A 313 -5.61 4.26 -13.30
C ALA A 313 -5.00 5.44 -14.10
N LYS A 314 -5.80 6.13 -14.92
CA LYS A 314 -5.35 7.33 -15.66
C LYS A 314 -4.84 8.48 -14.77
N LEU A 315 -5.26 8.53 -13.49
CA LEU A 315 -4.81 9.51 -12.51
C LEU A 315 -3.39 9.26 -12.00
N ASP A 316 -2.80 8.09 -12.25
CA ASP A 316 -1.46 7.75 -11.78
C ASP A 316 -0.37 8.38 -12.67
N THR A 317 -0.67 8.62 -13.96
CA THR A 317 0.27 9.12 -14.97
C THR A 317 0.78 10.55 -14.71
N GLY A 318 -0.12 11.48 -14.39
CA GLY A 318 0.13 12.93 -14.45
C GLY A 318 1.17 13.49 -13.47
N ILE A 319 1.53 12.72 -12.44
CA ILE A 319 2.60 13.05 -11.49
C ILE A 319 3.94 12.41 -11.92
N GLN A 320 3.88 11.26 -12.60
CA GLN A 320 5.06 10.48 -12.96
C GLN A 320 5.79 11.06 -14.17
N THR A 321 5.05 11.54 -15.17
CA THR A 321 5.60 12.21 -16.36
C THR A 321 6.29 13.53 -16.05
N ALA A 322 5.90 14.21 -14.96
CA ALA A 322 6.50 15.47 -14.50
C ALA A 322 7.80 15.27 -13.68
N SER A 323 8.36 14.07 -13.65
CA SER A 323 9.59 13.73 -12.89
C SER A 323 10.44 12.64 -13.57
N SER A 324 10.22 12.46 -14.88
CA SER A 324 11.09 11.74 -15.81
C SER A 324 11.98 12.75 -16.53
#